data_AF-A0A971D0R1-F1
#
_entry.id   AF-A0A971D0R1-F1
#
_cell.length_a   1.000
_cell.length_b   1.000
_cell.length_c   1.000
_cell.angle_alpha   90.00
_cell.angle_beta   90.00
_cell.angle_gamma   90.00
#
_symmetry.space_group_name_H-M   'P 1'
#
loop_
_entity.id
_entity.type
_entity.pdbx_description
1 polymer ?
#
loop_
_entity_poly.entity_id
_entity_poly.type
_entity_poly.pdbx_seq_one_letter_code
_entity_poly.pdbx_strand_id
1 'polypeptide(L)'
;VPGRPSPKLVTADVVEKMRSGAVIVDMAAEGGGNCELTRPGEQYQAPNGVIVYGPLNIPAMLPIHASDQYARNLMYFLTPFIVDGELELDWEDEILAGSVLTRDGAIVNQTIKERIEGPSAPRPAAEAEAASRPAVENDDGEDAADGSARPDEGGAS
;
A
#
# COMPACT_ATOMS: atom_id res chain seq x y z
N VAL A 1 -14.08 2.79 3.17
CA VAL A 1 -13.27 2.61 1.94
C VAL A 1 -12.32 3.79 1.83
N PRO A 2 -10.99 3.58 1.82
CA PRO A 2 -10.05 4.69 1.73
C PRO A 2 -10.35 5.57 0.51
N GLY A 3 -10.46 6.88 0.72
CA GLY A 3 -10.64 7.87 -0.35
C GLY A 3 -12.07 8.08 -0.85
N ARG A 4 -13.10 7.46 -0.25
CA ARG A 4 -14.51 7.77 -0.56
C ARG A 4 -15.11 8.70 0.50
N PRO A 5 -16.08 9.57 0.13
CA PRO A 5 -16.86 10.33 1.11
C PRO A 5 -17.50 9.41 2.15
N SER A 6 -17.71 9.94 3.35
CA SER A 6 -18.36 9.23 4.45
C SER A 6 -19.79 8.82 4.04
N PRO A 7 -20.21 7.59 4.36
CA PRO A 7 -21.56 7.14 4.04
C PRO A 7 -22.59 7.94 4.83
N LYS A 8 -23.69 8.36 4.20
CA LYS A 8 -24.79 9.05 4.88
C LYS A 8 -25.68 8.05 5.60
N LEU A 9 -25.37 7.80 6.87
CA LEU A 9 -26.08 6.84 7.74
C LEU A 9 -27.22 7.50 8.51
N VAL A 10 -27.09 8.78 8.84
CA VAL A 10 -28.11 9.56 9.54
C VAL A 10 -28.64 10.62 8.59
N THR A 11 -29.85 10.38 8.05
CA THR A 11 -30.49 11.30 7.12
C THR A 11 -31.16 12.48 7.83
N ALA A 12 -31.44 13.56 7.11
CA ALA A 12 -32.16 14.72 7.65
C ALA A 12 -33.52 14.31 8.25
N ASP A 13 -34.26 13.42 7.59
CA ASP A 13 -35.54 12.87 8.06
C ASP A 13 -35.41 12.11 9.40
N VAL A 14 -34.27 11.45 9.63
CA VAL A 14 -33.99 10.79 10.91
C VAL A 14 -33.74 11.84 11.98
N VAL A 15 -32.96 12.87 11.67
CA VAL A 15 -32.68 13.98 12.60
C VAL A 15 -33.98 14.69 13.00
N GLU A 16 -34.90 14.94 12.06
CA GLU A 16 -36.18 15.59 12.33
C GLU A 16 -37.05 14.85 13.36
N LYS A 17 -36.96 13.53 13.39
CA LYS A 17 -37.70 12.66 14.32
C LYS A 17 -37.03 12.56 15.70
N MET A 18 -35.82 13.08 15.87
CA MET A 18 -35.16 13.10 17.17
C MET A 18 -35.81 14.12 18.12
N ARG A 19 -35.62 13.89 19.41
CA ARG A 19 -36.08 14.83 20.44
C ARG A 19 -35.30 16.15 20.34
N SER A 20 -36.01 17.26 20.49
CA SER A 20 -35.40 18.58 20.61
C SER A 20 -34.38 18.60 21.76
N GLY A 21 -33.23 19.25 21.53
CA GLY A 21 -32.11 19.26 22.47
C GLY A 21 -31.19 18.02 22.42
N ALA A 22 -31.48 17.02 21.57
CA ALA A 22 -30.51 15.96 21.30
C ALA A 22 -29.25 16.53 20.61
N VAL A 23 -28.12 15.85 20.81
CA VAL A 23 -26.83 16.24 20.23
C VAL A 23 -26.26 15.07 19.42
N ILE A 24 -25.85 15.35 18.19
CA ILE A 24 -25.09 14.46 17.32
C ILE A 24 -23.66 14.99 17.28
N VAL A 25 -22.69 14.14 17.62
CA VAL A 25 -21.27 14.43 17.42
C VAL A 25 -20.77 13.52 16.30
N ASP A 26 -20.48 14.11 15.14
CA ASP A 26 -20.07 13.37 13.95
C ASP A 26 -18.55 13.40 13.79
N MET A 27 -17.90 12.33 14.26
CA MET A 27 -16.44 12.20 14.20
C MET A 27 -15.90 11.98 12.78
N ALA A 28 -16.77 11.76 11.78
CA ALA A 28 -16.39 11.57 10.39
C ALA A 28 -16.48 12.87 9.56
N ALA A 29 -16.64 14.02 10.22
CA ALA A 29 -16.87 15.31 9.56
C ALA A 29 -15.81 15.68 8.50
N GLU A 30 -14.54 15.32 8.72
CA GLU A 30 -13.44 15.54 7.75
C GLU A 30 -13.67 14.83 6.41
N GLY A 31 -14.31 13.65 6.45
CA GLY A 31 -14.69 12.90 5.26
C GLY A 31 -16.08 13.25 4.74
N GLY A 32 -16.66 14.38 5.15
CA GLY A 32 -18.01 14.80 4.79
C GLY A 32 -19.11 14.38 5.79
N GLY A 33 -18.79 13.60 6.83
CA GLY A 33 -19.70 13.24 7.91
C GLY A 33 -20.67 12.10 7.59
N ASN A 34 -20.99 11.30 8.62
CA ASN A 34 -22.01 10.24 8.56
C ASN A 34 -23.45 10.79 8.65
N CYS A 35 -23.63 12.01 9.15
CA CYS A 35 -24.92 12.70 9.15
C CYS A 35 -25.04 13.64 7.94
N GLU A 36 -26.21 13.67 7.32
CA GLU A 36 -26.49 14.56 6.18
C GLU A 36 -26.41 16.04 6.56
N LEU A 37 -26.76 16.37 7.80
CA LEU A 37 -26.73 17.73 8.33
C LEU A 37 -25.37 18.14 8.90
N THR A 38 -24.36 17.26 8.85
CA THR A 38 -23.01 17.59 9.32
C THR A 38 -22.39 18.70 8.50
N ARG A 39 -21.97 19.75 9.19
CA ARG A 39 -21.16 20.84 8.65
C ARG A 39 -19.74 20.73 9.21
N PRO A 40 -18.74 20.40 8.39
CA PRO A 40 -17.36 20.25 8.84
C PRO A 40 -16.85 21.51 9.57
N GLY A 41 -16.39 21.34 10.81
CA GLY A 41 -15.87 22.41 11.66
C GLY A 41 -16.92 23.19 12.44
N GLU A 42 -18.20 22.91 12.26
CA GLU A 42 -19.28 23.73 12.82
C GLU A 42 -20.14 22.99 13.84
N GLN A 43 -20.79 23.77 14.71
CA GLN A 43 -21.95 23.36 15.49
C GLN A 43 -23.19 23.96 14.84
N TYR A 44 -24.02 23.12 14.25
CA TYR A 44 -25.25 23.50 13.57
C TYR A 44 -26.47 23.06 14.38
N GLN A 45 -27.41 23.97 14.62
CA GLN A 45 -28.70 23.63 15.21
C GLN A 45 -29.75 23.45 14.10
N ALA A 46 -30.30 22.25 13.99
CA ALA A 46 -31.38 21.92 13.06
C ALA A 46 -32.71 22.57 13.51
N PRO A 47 -33.68 22.75 12.59
CA PRO A 47 -34.95 23.44 12.89
C PRO A 47 -35.76 22.81 14.04
N ASN A 48 -35.66 21.49 14.23
CA ASN A 48 -36.32 20.78 15.33
C ASN A 48 -35.57 20.89 16.68
N GLY A 49 -34.47 21.65 16.73
CA GLY A 49 -33.68 21.93 17.93
C GLY A 49 -32.59 20.90 18.24
N VAL A 50 -32.32 19.95 17.34
CA VAL A 50 -31.17 19.03 17.47
C VAL A 50 -29.88 19.78 17.14
N ILE A 51 -28.83 19.56 17.91
CA ILE A 51 -27.50 20.13 17.66
C ILE A 51 -26.64 19.08 16.95
N VAL A 52 -26.04 19.44 15.83
CA VAL A 52 -25.10 18.61 15.06
C VAL A 52 -23.72 19.27 15.15
N TYR A 53 -22.78 18.59 15.78
CA TYR A 53 -21.40 19.02 15.91
C TYR A 53 -20.50 18.16 15.02
N GLY A 54 -19.85 18.79 14.04
CA GLY A 54 -18.88 18.14 13.16
C GLY A 54 -17.46 18.60 13.42
N PRO A 55 -16.80 18.23 14.53
CA PRO A 55 -15.45 18.67 14.83
C PRO A 55 -14.44 18.20 13.76
N LEU A 56 -13.47 19.06 13.46
CA LEU A 56 -12.27 18.69 12.69
C LEU A 56 -11.09 18.54 13.63
N ASN A 57 -10.11 17.72 13.24
CA ASN A 57 -8.88 17.48 13.96
C ASN A 57 -9.13 17.21 15.46
N ILE A 58 -10.00 16.25 15.75
CA ILE A 58 -10.33 15.82 17.12
C ILE A 58 -9.06 15.54 17.96
N PRO A 59 -7.98 14.93 17.43
CA PRO A 59 -6.75 14.73 18.20
C PRO A 59 -6.16 16.04 18.77
N ALA A 60 -6.30 17.17 18.08
CA ALA A 60 -5.82 18.47 18.57
C ALA A 60 -6.61 19.00 19.78
N MET A 61 -7.79 18.45 20.09
CA MET A 61 -8.54 18.78 21.30
C MET A 61 -7.98 18.08 22.55
N LEU A 62 -7.16 17.03 22.36
CA LEU A 62 -6.48 16.28 23.43
C LEU A 62 -4.98 16.17 23.13
N PRO A 63 -4.27 17.31 22.95
CA PRO A 63 -2.96 17.33 22.31
C PRO A 63 -1.89 16.55 23.10
N ILE A 64 -1.96 16.53 24.43
CA ILE A 64 -1.02 15.79 25.28
C ILE A 64 -1.11 14.29 25.00
N HIS A 65 -2.32 13.72 25.08
CA HIS A 65 -2.52 12.29 24.86
C HIS A 65 -2.32 11.88 23.39
N ALA A 66 -2.78 12.72 22.46
CA ALA A 66 -2.55 12.49 21.03
C ALA A 66 -1.06 12.45 20.70
N SER A 67 -0.28 13.40 21.23
CA SER A 67 1.17 13.45 21.01
C SER A 67 1.88 12.24 21.63
N ASP A 68 1.50 11.85 22.85
CA ASP A 68 2.09 10.70 23.54
C ASP A 68 1.81 9.37 22.79
N GLN A 69 0.58 9.17 22.32
CA GLN A 69 0.25 7.99 21.50
C GLN A 69 0.96 8.01 20.14
N TYR A 70 1.03 9.16 19.48
CA TYR A 70 1.73 9.31 18.21
C TYR A 70 3.24 9.05 18.36
N ALA A 71 3.87 9.61 19.38
CA ALA A 71 5.28 9.40 19.68
C ALA A 71 5.60 7.93 19.97
N ARG A 72 4.74 7.23 20.72
CA ARG A 72 4.89 5.79 20.95
C ARG A 72 4.77 4.97 19.66
N ASN A 73 3.80 5.30 18.80
CA ASN A 73 3.67 4.62 17.50
C ASN A 73 4.92 4.83 16.65
N LEU A 74 5.45 6.06 16.60
CA LEU A 74 6.69 6.36 15.87
C LEU A 74 7.90 5.64 16.47
N MET A 75 8.01 5.59 17.80
CA MET A 75 9.08 4.84 18.47
C MET A 75 9.04 3.36 18.09
N TYR A 76 7.88 2.71 18.19
CA TYR A 76 7.75 1.29 17.83
C TYR A 76 7.99 1.02 16.35
N PHE A 77 7.64 1.97 15.48
CA PHE A 77 7.92 1.87 14.05
C PHE A 77 9.42 2.03 13.75
N LEU A 78 10.11 2.98 14.40
CA LEU A 78 11.52 3.28 14.11
C LEU A 78 12.50 2.34 14.82
N THR A 79 12.15 1.81 16.00
CA THR A 79 13.05 0.98 16.82
C THR A 79 13.68 -0.19 16.05
N PRO A 80 12.95 -0.95 15.21
CA PRO A 80 13.54 -2.05 14.44
C PRO A 80 14.62 -1.61 13.45
N PHE A 81 14.61 -0.34 13.03
CA PHE A 81 15.53 0.23 12.06
C PHE A 81 16.70 0.96 12.73
N ILE A 82 16.78 0.98 14.06
CA ILE A 82 17.88 1.60 14.80
C ILE A 82 18.76 0.50 15.37
N VAL A 83 19.95 0.35 14.79
CA VAL A 83 20.95 -0.65 15.19
C VAL A 83 22.19 0.11 15.68
N ASP A 84 22.63 -0.19 16.90
CA ASP A 84 23.77 0.47 17.54
C ASP A 84 23.71 2.02 17.56
N GLY A 85 22.49 2.58 17.57
CA GLY A 85 22.24 4.02 17.58
C GLY A 85 22.25 4.68 16.20
N GLU A 86 22.50 3.92 15.14
CA GLU A 86 22.45 4.37 13.75
C GLU A 86 21.16 3.90 13.07
N LEU A 87 20.68 4.70 12.12
CA LEU A 87 19.49 4.35 11.34
C LEU A 87 19.91 3.45 10.17
N GLU A 88 19.58 2.17 10.27
CA GLU A 88 19.80 1.17 9.23
C GLU A 88 18.48 0.82 8.53
N LEU A 89 18.36 1.27 7.28
CA LEU A 89 17.16 1.08 6.47
C LEU A 89 17.37 -0.04 5.45
N ASP A 90 16.71 -1.17 5.67
CA ASP A 90 16.59 -2.22 4.67
C ASP A 90 15.38 -1.94 3.76
N TRP A 91 15.65 -1.66 2.49
CA TRP A 91 14.60 -1.35 1.52
C TRP A 91 13.83 -2.56 1.03
N GLU A 92 14.29 -3.78 1.34
CA GLU A 92 13.55 -5.02 1.10
C GLU A 92 12.61 -5.37 2.26
N ASP A 93 12.73 -4.70 3.41
CA ASP A 93 11.78 -4.83 4.52
C ASP A 93 10.37 -4.40 4.10
N GLU A 94 9.40 -5.30 4.26
CA GLU A 94 8.02 -5.07 3.79
C GLU A 94 7.34 -3.88 4.48
N ILE A 95 7.67 -3.63 5.76
CA ILE A 95 7.09 -2.54 6.55
C ILE A 95 7.64 -1.20 6.03
N LEU A 96 8.95 -1.13 5.81
CA LEU A 96 9.60 0.06 5.27
C LEU A 96 9.17 0.33 3.83
N ALA A 97 9.21 -0.68 2.96
CA ALA A 97 8.82 -0.57 1.56
C ALA A 97 7.35 -0.17 1.39
N GLY A 98 6.46 -0.66 2.26
CA GLY A 98 5.06 -0.26 2.30
C GLY A 98 4.84 1.20 2.75
N SER A 99 5.74 1.73 3.59
CA SER A 99 5.60 3.06 4.21
C SER A 99 6.27 4.18 3.42
N VAL A 100 7.36 3.88 2.68
CA VAL A 100 8.14 4.87 1.94
C VAL A 100 7.45 5.24 0.64
N LEU A 101 7.13 6.52 0.47
CA LEU A 101 6.48 7.03 -0.75
C LEU A 101 7.48 7.43 -1.84
N THR A 102 8.56 8.10 -1.44
CA THR A 102 9.57 8.70 -2.33
C THR A 102 10.97 8.41 -1.83
N ARG A 103 11.92 8.17 -2.75
CA ARG A 103 13.35 8.04 -2.47
C ARG A 103 14.15 8.58 -3.65
N ASP A 104 15.24 9.29 -3.38
CA ASP A 104 16.16 9.82 -4.40
C ASP A 104 15.47 10.66 -5.50
N GLY A 105 14.41 11.39 -5.14
CA GLY A 105 13.63 12.20 -6.06
C GLY A 105 12.60 11.43 -6.92
N ALA A 106 12.45 10.13 -6.72
CA ALA A 106 11.49 9.29 -7.44
C ALA A 106 10.38 8.74 -6.52
N ILE A 107 9.19 8.49 -7.08
CA ILE A 107 8.12 7.74 -6.41
C ILE A 107 8.47 6.26 -6.45
N VAL A 108 8.62 5.65 -5.27
CA VAL A 108 8.97 4.23 -5.13
C VAL A 108 7.78 3.36 -4.71
N ASN A 109 6.76 3.96 -4.10
CA ASN A 109 5.54 3.25 -3.75
C ASN A 109 4.66 3.05 -4.98
N GLN A 110 4.44 1.79 -5.38
CA GLN A 110 3.69 1.45 -6.60
C GLN A 110 2.25 1.96 -6.57
N THR A 111 1.55 1.85 -5.43
CA THR A 111 0.17 2.32 -5.30
C THR A 111 0.06 3.83 -5.50
N ILE A 112 1.01 4.61 -4.97
CA ILE A 112 1.04 6.07 -5.18
C ILE A 112 1.45 6.41 -6.61
N LYS A 113 2.43 5.69 -7.18
CA LYS A 113 2.87 5.88 -8.55
C LYS A 113 1.73 5.71 -9.55
N GLU A 114 0.98 4.62 -9.45
CA GLU A 114 -0.18 4.36 -10.30
C GLU A 114 -1.29 5.42 -10.16
N ARG A 115 -1.48 5.97 -8.95
CA ARG A 115 -2.50 7.02 -8.71
C ARG A 115 -2.11 8.37 -9.29
N ILE A 116 -0.83 8.70 -9.34
CA ILE A 116 -0.34 10.00 -9.79
C ILE A 116 -0.01 9.99 -11.29
N GLU A 117 0.66 8.95 -11.77
CA GLU A 117 1.14 8.85 -13.15
C GLU A 117 0.18 8.08 -14.08
N GLY A 118 -0.85 7.42 -13.51
CA GLY A 118 -1.70 6.47 -14.21
C GLY A 118 -1.13 5.04 -14.18
N PRO A 119 -1.89 4.03 -14.61
CA PRO A 119 -1.41 2.65 -14.59
C PRO A 119 -0.17 2.50 -15.48
N SER A 120 0.96 2.11 -14.87
CA SER A 120 2.08 1.56 -15.64
C SER A 120 1.61 0.24 -16.25
N ALA A 121 1.79 0.06 -17.56
CA ALA A 121 1.66 -1.25 -18.16
C ALA A 121 2.51 -2.27 -17.38
N PRO A 122 2.04 -3.52 -17.20
CA PRO A 122 2.84 -4.53 -16.53
C PRO A 122 4.13 -4.72 -17.31
N ARG A 123 5.27 -4.65 -16.61
CA ARG A 123 6.57 -5.00 -17.20
C ARG A 123 6.52 -6.52 -17.48
N PRO A 124 6.61 -6.98 -18.74
CA PRO A 124 6.61 -8.41 -19.01
C PRO A 124 7.84 -9.06 -18.35
N ALA A 125 7.58 -10.08 -17.54
CA ALA A 125 8.58 -10.85 -16.80
C ALA A 125 9.38 -11.82 -17.69
N ALA A 126 9.84 -11.38 -18.88
CA ALA A 126 10.38 -12.30 -19.88
C ALA A 126 11.74 -11.92 -20.51
N GLU A 127 12.41 -10.84 -20.10
CA GLU A 127 13.69 -10.43 -20.73
C GLU A 127 14.92 -10.47 -19.82
N ALA A 128 14.83 -11.05 -18.61
CA ALA A 128 16.02 -11.26 -17.75
C ALA A 128 16.63 -12.67 -17.87
N GLU A 129 15.97 -13.63 -18.52
CA GLU A 129 16.38 -15.05 -18.50
C GLU A 129 17.00 -15.58 -19.82
N ALA A 130 17.29 -14.71 -20.80
CA ALA A 130 17.89 -15.13 -22.08
C ALA A 130 19.39 -14.84 -22.23
N ALA A 131 20.06 -14.29 -21.22
CA ALA A 131 21.48 -13.90 -21.29
C ALA A 131 22.46 -14.88 -20.63
N SER A 132 22.03 -16.08 -20.20
CA SER A 132 22.94 -17.09 -19.61
C SER A 132 22.77 -18.49 -20.21
N ARG A 133 23.05 -18.64 -21.50
CA ARG A 133 23.43 -19.95 -22.05
C ARG A 133 24.57 -19.78 -23.05
N PRO A 134 25.71 -20.49 -22.92
CA PRO A 134 26.74 -20.45 -23.93
C PRO A 134 26.26 -21.18 -25.19
N ALA A 135 26.59 -20.65 -26.36
CA ALA A 135 26.37 -21.29 -27.64
C ALA A 135 27.29 -22.51 -27.78
N VAL A 136 26.71 -23.67 -28.06
CA VAL A 136 27.45 -24.81 -28.62
C VAL A 136 27.28 -24.69 -30.13
N GLU A 137 28.34 -24.29 -30.83
CA GLU A 137 28.46 -24.42 -32.28
C GLU A 137 28.83 -25.88 -32.60
N ASN A 138 27.98 -26.55 -33.37
CA ASN A 138 28.39 -27.66 -34.22
C ASN A 138 28.03 -27.23 -35.65
N ASP A 139 29.03 -27.17 -36.52
CA ASP A 139 28.88 -26.97 -37.97
C ASP A 139 29.63 -28.12 -38.67
N ASP A 140 28.83 -29.12 -39.06
CA ASP A 140 28.72 -29.82 -40.33
C ASP A 140 29.96 -30.22 -41.19
N GLY A 141 29.95 -31.52 -41.54
CA GLY A 141 30.37 -32.09 -42.83
C GLY A 141 31.87 -32.32 -43.07
N GLU A 142 32.37 -33.35 -43.75
CA GLU A 142 31.77 -34.38 -44.59
C GLU A 142 32.85 -35.45 -44.90
N ASP A 143 32.39 -36.66 -45.18
CA ASP A 143 32.88 -37.57 -46.23
C ASP A 143 33.87 -38.74 -46.00
N ALA A 144 33.50 -39.81 -46.74
CA ALA A 144 34.31 -40.92 -47.27
C ALA A 144 34.62 -42.17 -46.40
N ALA A 145 33.75 -43.18 -46.60
CA ALA A 145 34.05 -44.50 -47.19
C ALA A 145 34.86 -45.59 -46.44
N ASP A 146 34.36 -46.82 -46.67
CA ASP A 146 35.01 -48.15 -46.64
C ASP A 146 35.31 -48.71 -45.23
N GLY A 147 34.99 -49.94 -44.83
CA GLY A 147 34.60 -51.16 -45.52
C GLY A 147 35.08 -52.35 -44.67
N SER A 148 34.25 -53.38 -44.56
CA SER A 148 34.58 -54.77 -44.15
C SER A 148 34.76 -55.14 -42.65
N ALA A 149 34.06 -56.24 -42.29
CA ALA A 149 34.48 -57.39 -41.44
C ALA A 149 34.91 -57.12 -39.98
N ARG A 150 34.51 -57.85 -38.92
CA ARG A 150 33.91 -59.18 -38.66
C ARG A 150 33.50 -59.20 -37.16
N PRO A 151 32.69 -60.16 -36.70
CA PRO A 151 32.32 -60.30 -35.29
C PRO A 151 33.30 -61.19 -34.50
N ASP A 152 33.20 -61.06 -33.17
CA ASP A 152 33.25 -62.11 -32.15
C ASP A 152 34.47 -62.20 -31.19
N GLU A 153 34.10 -62.62 -29.97
CA GLU A 153 34.84 -63.35 -28.93
C GLU A 153 35.53 -62.65 -27.73
N GLY A 154 35.16 -63.16 -26.55
CA GLY A 154 36.00 -63.32 -25.34
C GLY A 154 35.74 -62.29 -24.26
N GLY A 155 35.12 -62.61 -23.11
CA GLY A 155 35.64 -63.51 -22.06
C GLY A 155 36.51 -62.70 -21.08
N ALA A 156 36.50 -62.84 -19.76
CA ALA A 156 35.88 -63.74 -18.81
C ALA A 156 36.04 -63.11 -17.41
N SER A 157 35.28 -63.65 -16.45
CA SER A 157 35.48 -63.66 -14.98
C SER A 157 35.56 -62.34 -14.21
#